data_AF-A0A7J8CXJ1-F1
#
_entry.id   AF-A0A7J8CXJ1-F1
#
_cell.length_a   1.000
_cell.length_b   1.000
_cell.length_c   1.000
_cell.angle_alpha   90.00
_cell.angle_beta   90.00
_cell.angle_gamma   90.00
#
_symmetry.space_group_name_H-M   'P 1'
#
loop_
_entity.id
_entity.type
_entity.pdbx_description
1 polymer ?
#
loop_
_entity_poly.entity_id
_entity_poly.type
_entity_poly.pdbx_seq_one_letter_code
_entity_poly.pdbx_strand_id
1 'polypeptide(L)'
;MALDLASLASVRAFATAFLSSEPRLDILIHNAGISSCGRTREPFNLLLRVNHIGPFLLTHLLLPRLKTCAPSRVVVVSSAAHRRGRLDFTCLDRPVVGWRQELRAYADSKLANVLFARELATQLEGTGITCYAAHPGPVNSELFLRHVPGWLRPLLRPLAWLVLRAPGGGAQTPLYCALQEGIEPLSGRYFANCHVEEVPPAARDDRAAHRLWEASKRLAGLGLGENAESNEDPKPEDPGTPIFSEQSPP
;
A
#
# COMPACT_ATOMS: atom_id res chain seq x y z
N MET A 1 20.10 -2.78 2.52
CA MET A 1 18.72 -3.33 2.59
C MET A 1 18.15 -3.31 1.18
N ALA A 2 17.66 -4.45 0.67
CA ALA A 2 17.03 -4.54 -0.65
C ALA A 2 15.51 -4.69 -0.48
N LEU A 3 14.73 -4.09 -1.37
CA LEU A 3 13.27 -4.11 -1.33
C LEU A 3 12.70 -4.40 -2.72
N ASP A 4 12.03 -5.53 -2.86
CA ASP A 4 11.19 -5.87 -4.00
C ASP A 4 9.72 -5.91 -3.56
N LEU A 5 8.93 -4.94 -4.01
CA LEU A 5 7.51 -4.83 -3.68
C LEU A 5 6.64 -5.92 -4.34
N ALA A 6 7.15 -6.66 -5.32
CA ALA A 6 6.47 -7.82 -5.86
C ALA A 6 6.51 -9.02 -4.89
N SER A 7 7.53 -9.08 -4.04
CA SER A 7 7.76 -10.17 -3.09
C SER A 7 7.43 -9.77 -1.65
N LEU A 8 6.35 -10.32 -1.09
CA LEU A 8 5.97 -10.05 0.30
C LEU A 8 7.04 -10.48 1.31
N ALA A 9 7.81 -11.52 0.99
CA ALA A 9 8.95 -11.95 1.80
C ALA A 9 10.06 -10.89 1.79
N SER A 10 10.35 -10.29 0.63
CA SER A 10 11.29 -9.16 0.53
C SER A 10 10.81 -7.95 1.32
N VAL A 11 9.51 -7.63 1.26
CA VAL A 11 8.90 -6.55 2.06
C VAL A 11 9.08 -6.79 3.57
N ARG A 12 8.82 -8.00 4.05
CA ARG A 12 9.00 -8.37 5.46
C ARG A 12 10.47 -8.29 5.88
N ALA A 13 11.37 -8.88 5.09
CA ALA A 13 12.80 -8.84 5.36
C ALA A 13 13.35 -7.40 5.39
N PHE A 14 12.88 -6.55 4.47
CA PHE A 14 13.23 -5.12 4.47
C PHE A 14 12.72 -4.43 5.74
N ALA A 15 11.46 -4.63 6.12
CA ALA A 15 10.89 -3.99 7.30
C ALA A 15 11.62 -4.42 8.58
N THR A 16 11.93 -5.72 8.74
CA THR A 16 12.74 -6.22 9.87
C THR A 16 14.12 -5.58 9.89
N ALA A 17 14.82 -5.54 8.75
CA ALA A 17 16.16 -4.95 8.68
C ALA A 17 16.12 -3.44 8.98
N PHE A 18 15.13 -2.72 8.46
CA PHE A 18 14.94 -1.29 8.70
C PHE A 18 14.68 -1.00 10.18
N LEU A 19 13.73 -1.72 10.79
CA LEU A 19 13.38 -1.51 12.21
C LEU A 19 14.55 -1.79 13.16
N SER A 20 15.43 -2.73 12.80
CA SER A 20 16.62 -3.07 13.60
C SER A 20 17.79 -2.09 13.43
N SER A 21 17.86 -1.33 12.33
CA SER A 21 19.03 -0.52 11.99
C SER A 21 18.79 0.98 12.03
N GLU A 22 17.62 1.42 11.57
CA GLU A 22 17.25 2.83 11.55
C GLU A 22 16.46 3.15 12.81
N PRO A 23 16.83 4.17 13.62
CA PRO A 23 16.13 4.50 14.86
C PRO A 23 14.88 5.36 14.65
N ARG A 24 14.72 6.01 13.48
CA ARG A 24 13.66 7.00 13.23
C ARG A 24 13.02 6.82 11.86
N LEU A 25 11.71 7.08 11.76
CA LEU A 25 10.97 7.16 10.50
C LEU A 25 9.91 8.24 10.58
N ASP A 26 10.22 9.43 10.06
CA ASP A 26 9.29 10.57 10.02
C ASP A 26 8.42 10.57 8.77
N ILE A 27 8.97 10.11 7.64
CA ILE A 27 8.34 10.22 6.34
C ILE A 27 8.49 8.90 5.58
N LEU A 28 7.36 8.31 5.17
CA LEU A 28 7.30 7.15 4.30
C LEU A 28 6.65 7.54 2.97
N ILE A 29 7.40 7.45 1.86
CA ILE A 29 6.88 7.78 0.52
C ILE A 29 6.81 6.52 -0.34
N HIS A 30 5.58 6.06 -0.62
CA HIS A 30 5.31 5.00 -1.58
C HIS A 30 5.33 5.55 -3.01
N ASN A 31 6.55 5.76 -3.52
CA ASN A 31 6.79 6.26 -4.88
C ASN A 31 6.94 5.16 -5.94
N ALA A 32 7.51 4.01 -5.55
CA ALA A 32 7.79 2.92 -6.49
C ALA A 32 6.49 2.38 -7.12
N GLY A 33 6.55 2.07 -8.42
CA GLY A 33 5.43 1.48 -9.13
C GLY A 33 5.72 1.15 -10.60
N ILE A 34 4.87 0.29 -11.16
CA ILE A 34 4.91 -0.17 -12.55
C ILE A 34 3.60 0.17 -13.27
N SER A 35 3.66 0.34 -14.60
CA SER A 35 2.48 0.54 -15.47
C SER A 35 2.17 -0.66 -16.36
N SER A 36 2.98 -1.72 -16.29
CA SER A 36 2.84 -2.92 -17.11
C SER A 36 3.62 -4.09 -16.53
N CYS A 37 3.12 -5.30 -16.78
CA CYS A 37 3.77 -6.55 -16.42
C CYS A 37 5.02 -6.85 -17.27
N GLY A 38 5.19 -6.17 -18.41
CA GLY A 38 6.25 -6.49 -19.36
C GLY A 38 6.14 -7.93 -19.88
N ARG A 39 7.24 -8.70 -19.81
CA ARG A 39 7.27 -10.13 -20.18
C ARG A 39 7.02 -11.05 -18.99
N THR A 40 6.95 -10.49 -17.78
CA THR A 40 6.78 -11.24 -16.54
C THR A 40 5.33 -11.71 -16.44
N ARG A 41 5.15 -13.00 -16.15
CA ARG A 41 3.84 -13.60 -15.92
C ARG A 41 3.82 -14.13 -14.51
N GLU A 42 3.09 -13.43 -13.66
CA GLU A 42 2.83 -13.88 -12.30
C GLU A 42 1.46 -14.56 -12.23
N PRO A 43 1.25 -15.50 -11.28
CA PRO A 43 -0.05 -16.08 -11.02
C PRO A 43 -1.00 -15.11 -10.30
N PHE A 44 -0.59 -13.85 -10.13
CA PHE A 44 -1.35 -12.79 -9.49
C PHE A 44 -1.33 -11.48 -10.29
N ASN A 45 -2.13 -10.50 -9.87
CA ASN A 45 -2.11 -9.16 -10.44
C ASN A 45 -0.83 -8.41 -10.04
N LEU A 46 0.21 -8.50 -10.88
CA LEU A 46 1.53 -7.90 -10.60
C LEU A 46 1.45 -6.37 -10.41
N LEU A 47 0.59 -5.65 -11.14
CA LEU A 47 0.44 -4.21 -10.98
C LEU A 47 -0.15 -3.86 -9.61
N LEU A 48 -1.20 -4.57 -9.19
CA LEU A 48 -1.79 -4.38 -7.86
C LEU A 48 -0.80 -4.80 -6.76
N ARG A 49 -0.05 -5.89 -6.96
CA ARG A 49 0.97 -6.37 -6.03
C ARG A 49 2.02 -5.30 -5.74
N VAL A 50 2.65 -4.79 -6.79
CA VAL A 50 3.76 -3.82 -6.69
C VAL A 50 3.27 -2.44 -6.26
N ASN A 51 2.19 -1.93 -6.87
CA ASN A 51 1.78 -0.54 -6.66
C ASN A 51 1.00 -0.32 -5.36
N HIS A 52 0.38 -1.37 -4.81
CA HIS A 52 -0.57 -1.28 -3.69
C HIS A 52 -0.30 -2.31 -2.59
N ILE A 53 -0.30 -3.62 -2.86
CA ILE A 53 -0.22 -4.64 -1.79
C ILE A 53 1.14 -4.64 -1.06
N GLY A 54 2.25 -4.52 -1.79
CA GLY A 54 3.59 -4.38 -1.20
C GLY A 54 3.69 -3.13 -0.32
N PRO A 55 3.35 -1.93 -0.83
CA PRO A 55 3.24 -0.70 -0.04
C PRO A 55 2.31 -0.80 1.18
N PHE A 56 1.15 -1.45 1.03
CA PHE A 56 0.20 -1.69 2.10
C PHE A 56 0.83 -2.51 3.23
N LEU A 57 1.46 -3.64 2.89
CA LEU A 57 2.16 -4.49 3.85
C LEU A 57 3.32 -3.73 4.52
N LEU A 58 4.14 -3.03 3.73
CA LEU A 58 5.27 -2.26 4.24
C LEU A 58 4.81 -1.20 5.26
N THR A 59 3.71 -0.51 4.96
CA THR A 59 3.13 0.49 5.89
C THR A 59 2.70 -0.15 7.21
N HIS A 60 2.04 -1.32 7.15
CA HIS A 60 1.60 -2.02 8.36
C HIS A 60 2.79 -2.45 9.23
N LEU A 61 3.85 -2.98 8.62
CA LEU A 61 5.05 -3.43 9.34
C LEU A 61 5.85 -2.26 9.94
N LEU A 62 5.88 -1.10 9.27
CA LEU A 62 6.59 0.08 9.74
C LEU A 62 5.74 1.00 10.64
N LEU A 63 4.44 0.70 10.79
CA LEU A 63 3.51 1.50 11.58
C LEU A 63 3.94 1.72 13.03
N PRO A 64 4.49 0.72 13.76
CA PRO A 64 5.00 0.94 15.11
C PRO A 64 6.07 2.03 15.15
N ARG A 65 6.99 2.08 14.17
CA ARG A 65 8.02 3.10 14.13
C ARG A 65 7.48 4.48 13.79
N LEU A 66 6.56 4.57 12.83
CA LEU A 66 5.87 5.82 12.51
C LEU A 66 5.15 6.41 13.74
N LYS A 67 4.55 5.56 14.58
CA LYS A 67 3.87 5.97 15.82
C LYS A 67 4.86 6.50 16.86
N THR A 68 5.97 5.81 17.09
CA THR A 68 6.99 6.27 18.05
C THR A 68 7.69 7.55 17.61
N CYS A 69 7.71 7.83 16.31
CA CYS A 69 8.34 9.03 15.74
C CYS A 69 7.36 10.16 15.44
N ALA A 70 6.08 10.03 15.83
CA ALA A 70 5.07 11.03 15.55
C ALA A 70 5.49 12.43 16.04
N PRO A 71 5.20 13.52 15.28
CA PRO A 71 4.40 13.54 14.07
C PRO A 71 5.11 12.93 12.85
N SER A 72 4.41 12.08 12.11
CA SER A 72 4.94 11.36 10.94
C SER A 72 3.99 11.44 9.75
N ARG A 73 4.50 11.18 8.55
CA ARG A 73 3.73 11.31 7.30
C ARG A 73 3.90 10.11 6.38
N VAL A 74 2.80 9.66 5.79
CA VAL A 74 2.79 8.65 4.72
C VAL A 74 2.28 9.27 3.43
N VAL A 75 3.08 9.27 2.38
CA VAL A 75 2.70 9.80 1.07
C VAL A 75 2.59 8.65 0.07
N VAL A 76 1.43 8.51 -0.56
CA VAL A 76 1.16 7.44 -1.53
C VAL A 76 1.06 8.02 -2.93
N VAL A 77 1.98 7.66 -3.83
CA VAL A 77 1.99 8.20 -5.19
C VAL A 77 0.93 7.49 -6.05
N SER A 78 -0.04 8.28 -6.50
CA SER A 78 -1.10 7.88 -7.42
C SER A 78 -0.90 8.51 -8.82
N SER A 79 -1.94 8.54 -9.65
CA SER A 79 -1.93 9.03 -11.03
C SER A 79 -3.31 9.50 -11.43
N ALA A 80 -3.43 10.37 -12.45
CA ALA A 80 -4.71 10.70 -13.07
C ALA A 80 -5.46 9.44 -13.59
N ALA A 81 -4.75 8.33 -13.82
CA ALA A 81 -5.34 7.03 -14.16
C ALA A 81 -6.36 6.53 -13.13
N HIS A 82 -6.23 6.91 -11.85
CA HIS A 82 -7.19 6.51 -10.80
C HIS A 82 -8.64 6.89 -11.15
N ARG A 83 -8.83 7.98 -11.92
CA ARG A 83 -10.17 8.45 -12.34
C ARG A 83 -10.90 7.44 -13.24
N ARG A 84 -10.16 6.52 -13.87
CA ARG A 84 -10.70 5.46 -14.73
C ARG A 84 -10.74 4.09 -14.04
N GLY A 85 -10.20 3.99 -12.82
CA GLY A 85 -10.14 2.73 -12.06
C GLY A 85 -11.53 2.28 -11.61
N ARG A 86 -11.71 0.97 -11.55
CA ARG A 86 -12.91 0.28 -11.06
C ARG A 86 -12.48 -1.01 -10.37
N LEU A 87 -12.48 -0.99 -9.03
CA LEU A 87 -12.07 -2.16 -8.25
C LEU A 87 -13.15 -3.24 -8.29
N ASP A 88 -12.83 -4.36 -8.93
CA ASP A 88 -13.59 -5.60 -8.81
C ASP A 88 -12.99 -6.47 -7.69
N PHE A 89 -13.61 -6.39 -6.51
CA PHE A 89 -13.22 -7.15 -5.32
C PHE A 89 -13.27 -8.67 -5.48
N THR A 90 -13.97 -9.19 -6.49
CA THR A 90 -14.02 -10.64 -6.77
C THR A 90 -12.83 -11.13 -7.60
N CYS A 91 -12.11 -10.20 -8.22
CA CYS A 91 -11.07 -10.48 -9.20
C CYS A 91 -9.74 -9.74 -8.93
N LEU A 92 -9.56 -9.09 -7.77
CA LEU A 92 -8.44 -8.20 -7.49
C LEU A 92 -7.07 -8.81 -7.80
N ASP A 93 -6.84 -10.05 -7.37
CA ASP A 93 -5.53 -10.72 -7.49
C ASP A 93 -5.43 -11.59 -8.75
N ARG A 94 -6.37 -11.51 -9.70
CA ARG A 94 -6.29 -12.32 -10.93
C ARG A 94 -5.10 -11.90 -11.80
N PRO A 95 -4.41 -12.85 -12.45
CA PRO A 95 -3.38 -12.54 -13.44
C PRO A 95 -3.91 -11.59 -14.52
N VAL A 96 -3.08 -10.62 -14.89
CA VAL A 96 -3.42 -9.62 -15.91
C VAL A 96 -2.67 -9.96 -17.18
N VAL A 97 -3.40 -10.18 -18.29
CA VAL A 97 -2.79 -10.56 -19.57
C VAL A 97 -3.29 -9.65 -20.69
N GLY A 98 -2.34 -8.98 -21.34
CA GLY A 98 -2.58 -8.17 -22.52
C GLY A 98 -2.85 -6.70 -22.20
N TRP A 99 -2.49 -5.84 -23.16
CA TRP A 99 -2.37 -4.39 -22.97
C TRP A 99 -3.64 -3.71 -22.45
N ARG A 100 -4.84 -4.11 -22.90
CA ARG A 100 -6.11 -3.53 -22.42
C ARG A 100 -6.38 -3.85 -20.95
N GLN A 101 -6.00 -5.05 -20.51
CA GLN A 101 -6.16 -5.45 -19.12
C GLN A 101 -5.10 -4.78 -18.24
N GLU A 102 -3.86 -4.66 -18.72
CA GLU A 102 -2.80 -3.93 -18.02
C GLU A 102 -3.13 -2.46 -17.79
N LEU A 103 -3.68 -1.76 -18.79
CA LEU A 103 -4.13 -0.38 -18.63
C LEU A 103 -5.23 -0.25 -17.57
N ARG A 104 -6.15 -1.21 -17.52
CA ARG A 104 -7.20 -1.27 -16.48
C ARG A 104 -6.62 -1.56 -15.11
N ALA A 105 -5.81 -2.61 -14.98
CA ALA A 105 -5.14 -2.99 -13.75
C ALA A 105 -4.25 -1.86 -13.20
N TYR A 106 -3.60 -1.09 -14.07
CA TYR A 106 -2.86 0.10 -13.68
C TYR A 106 -3.78 1.17 -13.09
N ALA A 107 -4.87 1.51 -13.79
CA ALA A 107 -5.87 2.46 -13.30
C ALA A 107 -6.48 2.01 -11.96
N ASP A 108 -6.78 0.73 -11.83
CA ASP A 108 -7.31 0.10 -10.61
C ASP A 108 -6.30 0.18 -9.47
N SER A 109 -5.02 -0.11 -9.73
CA SER A 109 -3.96 0.01 -8.72
C SER A 109 -3.78 1.46 -8.25
N LYS A 110 -4.00 2.44 -9.13
CA LYS A 110 -3.90 3.87 -8.78
C LYS A 110 -5.14 4.37 -8.05
N LEU A 111 -6.31 3.81 -8.32
CA LEU A 111 -7.50 3.99 -7.48
C LEU A 111 -7.32 3.38 -6.09
N ALA A 112 -6.74 2.17 -6.03
CA ALA A 112 -6.43 1.51 -4.76
C ALA A 112 -5.52 2.39 -3.88
N ASN A 113 -4.51 3.05 -4.45
CA ASN A 113 -3.64 3.98 -3.72
C ASN A 113 -4.40 5.19 -3.11
N VAL A 114 -5.41 5.73 -3.82
CA VAL A 114 -6.21 6.86 -3.29
C VAL A 114 -7.10 6.40 -2.14
N LEU A 115 -7.79 5.27 -2.32
CA LEU A 115 -8.63 4.67 -1.28
C LEU A 115 -7.81 4.21 -0.07
N PHE A 116 -6.60 3.71 -0.29
CA PHE A 116 -5.67 3.34 0.76
C PHE A 116 -5.27 4.55 1.61
N ALA A 117 -4.87 5.66 0.99
CA ALA A 117 -4.51 6.86 1.73
C ALA A 117 -5.68 7.40 2.57
N ARG A 118 -6.89 7.31 2.02
CA ARG A 118 -8.14 7.69 2.70
C ARG A 118 -8.41 6.80 3.92
N GLU A 119 -8.42 5.49 3.75
CA GLU A 119 -8.66 4.56 4.86
C GLU A 119 -7.54 4.65 5.90
N LEU A 120 -6.27 4.72 5.48
CA LEU A 120 -5.14 4.83 6.39
C LEU A 120 -5.25 6.10 7.26
N ALA A 121 -5.68 7.22 6.67
CA ALA A 121 -5.91 8.44 7.42
C ALA A 121 -7.01 8.28 8.48
N THR A 122 -8.12 7.60 8.14
CA THR A 122 -9.19 7.28 9.10
C THR A 122 -8.68 6.37 10.23
N GLN A 123 -7.90 5.34 9.91
CA GLN A 123 -7.35 4.41 10.90
C GLN A 123 -6.30 5.05 11.82
N LEU A 124 -5.68 6.15 11.40
CA LEU A 124 -4.60 6.85 12.13
C LEU A 124 -5.05 8.16 12.78
N GLU A 125 -6.35 8.45 12.78
CA GLU A 125 -6.90 9.63 13.45
C GLU A 125 -6.48 9.65 14.93
N GLY A 126 -6.03 10.81 15.41
CA GLY A 126 -5.53 10.99 16.78
C GLY A 126 -4.13 10.43 17.08
N THR A 127 -3.48 9.74 16.14
CA THR A 127 -2.13 9.17 16.36
C THR A 127 -0.97 10.12 16.05
N GLY A 128 -1.27 11.31 15.51
CA GLY A 128 -0.26 12.26 15.02
C GLY A 128 0.40 11.86 13.69
N ILE A 129 -0.08 10.79 13.05
CA ILE A 129 0.37 10.37 11.72
C ILE A 129 -0.63 10.82 10.68
N THR A 130 -0.16 11.45 9.59
CA THR A 130 -1.00 11.87 8.47
C THR A 130 -0.69 11.11 7.20
N CYS A 131 -1.68 10.96 6.32
CA CYS A 131 -1.50 10.29 5.04
C CYS A 131 -2.07 11.10 3.88
N TYR A 132 -1.38 11.12 2.74
CA TYR A 132 -1.81 11.84 1.54
C TYR A 132 -1.62 11.01 0.28
N ALA A 133 -2.59 11.06 -0.64
CA ALA A 133 -2.40 10.57 -1.99
C ALA A 133 -1.86 11.71 -2.87
N ALA A 134 -0.74 11.49 -3.56
CA ALA A 134 -0.11 12.54 -4.38
C ALA A 134 -0.07 12.14 -5.87
N HIS A 135 -0.51 13.05 -6.73
CA HIS A 135 -0.28 13.00 -8.16
C HIS A 135 0.96 13.79 -8.52
N PRO A 136 1.96 13.17 -9.17
CA PRO A 136 3.17 13.87 -9.53
C PRO A 136 2.97 14.87 -10.70
N GLY A 137 1.75 15.01 -11.23
CA GLY A 137 1.48 15.83 -12.41
C GLY A 137 1.73 15.06 -13.72
N PRO A 138 1.62 15.72 -14.88
CA PRO A 138 1.97 15.12 -16.17
C PRO A 138 3.50 15.01 -16.26
N VAL A 139 4.07 13.95 -15.70
CA VAL A 139 5.53 13.73 -15.72
C VAL A 139 5.90 12.82 -16.88
N ASN A 140 7.07 13.07 -17.47
CA ASN A 140 7.63 12.26 -18.56
C ASN A 140 8.20 10.97 -18.01
N SER A 141 7.33 10.17 -17.40
CA SER A 141 7.72 8.86 -16.94
C SER A 141 7.91 7.98 -18.17
N GLU A 142 9.07 7.32 -18.26
CA GLU A 142 9.39 6.31 -19.28
C GLU A 142 8.30 5.23 -19.41
N LEU A 143 7.40 5.13 -18.42
CA LEU A 143 6.16 4.36 -18.39
C LEU A 143 5.25 4.60 -19.61
N PHE A 144 5.18 5.82 -20.17
CA PHE A 144 4.35 6.10 -21.35
C PHE A 144 4.98 5.63 -22.67
N LEU A 145 6.31 5.69 -22.78
CA LEU A 145 7.04 5.37 -24.02
C LEU A 145 7.37 3.87 -24.15
N ARG A 146 7.23 3.10 -23.06
CA ARG A 146 7.56 1.66 -23.00
C ARG A 146 6.70 0.79 -23.93
N HIS A 147 5.44 1.18 -24.17
CA HIS A 147 4.48 0.45 -25.03
C HIS A 147 4.38 1.00 -26.45
N VAL A 148 5.09 2.10 -26.75
CA VAL A 148 5.09 2.68 -28.09
C VAL A 148 6.00 1.83 -29.01
N PRO A 149 5.52 1.42 -30.20
CA PRO A 149 6.35 0.75 -31.20
C PRO A 149 7.63 1.55 -31.46
N GLY A 150 8.78 0.88 -31.54
CA GLY A 150 10.10 1.53 -31.60
C GLY A 150 10.22 2.64 -32.65
N TRP A 151 9.53 2.49 -33.78
CA TRP A 151 9.49 3.44 -34.89
C TRP A 151 8.64 4.69 -34.64
N LEU A 152 7.65 4.64 -33.74
CA LEU A 152 6.81 5.78 -33.32
C LEU A 152 7.45 6.61 -32.19
N ARG A 153 8.43 6.04 -31.47
CA ARG A 153 9.12 6.71 -30.36
C ARG A 153 9.80 8.03 -30.75
N PRO A 154 10.55 8.16 -31.87
CA PRO A 154 11.14 9.45 -32.25
C PRO A 154 10.10 10.50 -32.64
N LEU A 155 8.95 10.08 -33.18
CA LEU A 155 7.85 10.97 -33.58
C LEU A 155 7.04 11.49 -32.38
N LEU A 156 6.80 10.63 -31.39
CA LEU A 156 6.04 10.98 -30.18
C LEU A 156 6.91 11.61 -29.09
N ARG A 157 8.25 11.48 -29.18
CA ARG A 157 9.20 12.10 -28.25
C ARG A 157 9.07 13.63 -28.12
N PRO A 158 8.98 14.44 -29.18
CA PRO A 158 8.79 15.88 -29.06
C PRO A 158 7.42 16.25 -28.48
N LEU A 159 6.37 15.48 -28.79
CA LEU A 159 5.02 15.68 -28.24
C LEU A 159 4.95 15.29 -26.75
N ALA A 160 5.60 14.19 -26.38
CA ALA A 160 5.79 13.76 -25.00
C ALA A 160 6.65 14.79 -24.23
N TRP A 161 7.73 15.28 -24.81
CA TRP A 161 8.57 16.34 -24.22
C TRP A 161 7.81 17.67 -24.03
N LEU A 162 6.87 18.01 -24.93
CA LEU A 162 6.03 19.21 -24.84
C LEU A 162 4.93 19.11 -23.75
N VAL A 163 4.41 17.90 -23.50
CA VAL A 163 3.31 17.67 -22.55
C VAL A 163 3.80 17.29 -21.15
N LEU A 164 5.01 16.75 -21.05
CA LEU A 164 5.47 16.06 -19.86
C LEU A 164 6.61 16.82 -19.16
N ARG A 165 6.39 17.20 -17.89
CA ARG A 165 7.34 17.92 -17.04
C ARG A 165 8.63 17.11 -16.83
N ALA A 166 9.75 17.83 -16.67
CA ALA A 166 11.02 17.28 -16.23
C ALA A 166 10.85 16.45 -14.93
N PRO A 167 11.69 15.42 -14.68
CA PRO A 167 11.60 14.58 -13.47
C PRO A 167 11.51 15.37 -12.16
N GLY A 168 12.17 16.53 -12.08
CA GLY A 168 12.09 17.45 -10.93
C GLY A 168 10.70 18.01 -10.67
N GLY A 169 9.89 18.25 -11.71
CA GLY A 169 8.49 18.67 -11.57
C GLY A 169 7.55 17.54 -11.11
N GLY A 170 7.96 16.28 -11.31
CA GLY A 170 7.22 15.10 -10.84
C GLY A 170 7.29 14.89 -9.32
N ALA A 171 8.40 15.29 -8.70
CA ALA A 171 8.60 15.16 -7.26
C ALA A 171 7.86 16.23 -6.45
N GLN A 172 7.39 17.31 -7.10
CA GLN A 172 6.90 18.50 -6.40
C GLN A 172 5.69 18.19 -5.50
N THR A 173 4.64 17.55 -6.00
CA THR A 173 3.46 17.24 -5.17
C THR A 173 3.78 16.23 -4.06
N PRO A 174 4.48 15.10 -4.31
CA PRO A 174 4.87 14.20 -3.22
C PRO A 174 5.70 14.88 -2.13
N LEU A 175 6.67 15.74 -2.52
CA LEU A 175 7.48 16.51 -1.58
C LEU A 175 6.65 17.54 -0.82
N TYR A 176 5.71 18.22 -1.49
CA TYR A 176 4.77 19.13 -0.83
C TYR A 176 3.97 18.40 0.26
N CYS A 177 3.38 17.23 -0.05
CA CYS A 177 2.69 16.43 0.96
C CYS A 177 3.61 15.96 2.10
N ALA A 178 4.87 15.67 1.78
CA ALA A 178 5.85 15.21 2.76
C ALA A 178 6.35 16.33 3.68
N LEU A 179 6.43 17.58 3.21
CA LEU A 179 7.18 18.66 3.88
C LEU A 179 6.36 19.89 4.26
N GLN A 180 5.24 20.16 3.58
CA GLN A 180 4.46 21.38 3.84
C GLN A 180 3.80 21.32 5.21
N GLU A 181 3.98 22.34 6.04
CA GLU A 181 3.27 22.47 7.32
C GLU A 181 1.83 23.00 7.13
N GLY A 182 0.92 22.65 8.04
CA GLY A 182 -0.46 23.14 8.06
C GLY A 182 -1.45 22.33 7.20
N ILE A 183 -0.98 21.28 6.52
CA ILE A 183 -1.84 20.39 5.73
C ILE A 183 -2.35 19.18 6.54
N GLU A 184 -1.99 19.06 7.82
CA GLU A 184 -2.40 17.96 8.70
C GLU A 184 -3.92 17.73 8.74
N PRO A 185 -4.78 18.77 8.77
CA PRO A 185 -6.24 18.60 8.69
C PRO A 185 -6.73 18.00 7.36
N LEU A 186 -5.86 17.94 6.35
CA LEU A 186 -6.15 17.42 5.01
C LEU A 186 -5.69 15.97 4.84
N SER A 187 -5.39 15.26 5.94
CA SER A 187 -5.09 13.83 5.91
C SER A 187 -6.20 13.05 5.20
N GLY A 188 -5.81 12.06 4.38
CA GLY A 188 -6.69 11.25 3.54
C GLY A 188 -7.11 11.89 2.22
N ARG A 189 -6.62 13.10 1.92
CA ARG A 189 -6.96 13.82 0.67
C ARG A 189 -5.98 13.51 -0.47
N TYR A 190 -6.45 13.79 -1.68
CA TYR A 190 -5.69 13.68 -2.91
C TYR A 190 -5.14 15.04 -3.32
N PHE A 191 -3.85 15.09 -3.59
CA PHE A 191 -3.13 16.29 -3.99
C PHE A 191 -2.61 16.17 -5.42
N ALA A 192 -2.66 17.28 -6.15
CA ALA A 192 -2.05 17.44 -7.46
C ALA A 192 -1.65 18.90 -7.63
N ASN A 193 -0.51 19.15 -8.29
CA ASN A 193 0.07 20.49 -8.42
C ASN A 193 0.19 21.22 -7.07
N CYS A 194 0.53 20.50 -6.00
CA CYS A 194 0.64 21.02 -4.62
C CYS A 194 -0.67 21.56 -4.01
N HIS A 195 -1.83 21.23 -4.58
CA HIS A 195 -3.14 21.60 -4.04
C HIS A 195 -4.04 20.37 -3.88
N VAL A 196 -5.02 20.46 -2.98
CA VAL A 196 -6.07 19.44 -2.88
C VAL A 196 -6.89 19.47 -4.17
N GLU A 197 -7.03 18.32 -4.82
CA GLU A 197 -7.90 18.16 -5.98
C GLU A 197 -9.08 17.26 -5.63
N GLU A 198 -10.24 17.57 -6.23
CA GLU A 198 -11.38 16.68 -6.17
C GLU A 198 -11.14 15.39 -6.98
N VAL A 199 -11.54 14.28 -6.37
CA VAL A 199 -11.49 12.95 -6.99
C VAL A 199 -12.89 12.45 -7.33
N PRO A 200 -13.07 11.53 -8.27
CA PRO A 200 -14.38 10.98 -8.61
C PRO A 200 -15.06 10.29 -7.40
N PRO A 201 -16.39 10.10 -7.42
CA PRO A 201 -17.12 9.45 -6.32
C PRO A 201 -16.53 8.09 -5.91
N ALA A 202 -16.09 7.29 -6.88
CA ALA A 202 -15.45 5.99 -6.63
C ALA A 202 -14.17 6.06 -5.78
N ALA A 203 -13.49 7.21 -5.76
CA ALA A 203 -12.29 7.46 -4.96
C ALA A 203 -12.59 8.15 -3.62
N ARG A 204 -13.85 8.48 -3.34
CA ARG A 204 -14.35 9.02 -2.05
C ARG A 204 -15.23 8.02 -1.29
N ASP A 205 -15.40 6.81 -1.81
CA ASP A 205 -16.28 5.79 -1.23
C ASP A 205 -15.60 5.09 -0.05
N ASP A 206 -16.02 5.44 1.17
CA ASP A 206 -15.52 4.86 2.43
C ASP A 206 -15.78 3.36 2.53
N ARG A 207 -16.91 2.88 1.99
CA ARG A 207 -17.21 1.44 2.00
C ARG A 207 -16.27 0.70 1.07
N ALA A 208 -15.96 1.26 -0.09
CA ALA A 208 -14.96 0.69 -1.00
C ALA A 208 -13.56 0.73 -0.40
N ALA A 209 -13.19 1.80 0.30
CA ALA A 209 -11.90 1.94 0.98
C ALA A 209 -11.71 0.87 2.06
N HIS A 210 -12.69 0.70 2.96
CA HIS A 210 -12.67 -0.35 3.97
C HIS A 210 -12.66 -1.76 3.35
N ARG A 211 -13.46 -2.01 2.30
CA ARG A 211 -13.43 -3.32 1.60
C ARG A 211 -12.08 -3.61 0.97
N LEU A 212 -11.41 -2.60 0.41
CA LEU A 212 -10.07 -2.71 -0.13
C LEU A 212 -9.06 -3.01 0.98
N TRP A 213 -9.19 -2.38 2.13
CA TRP A 213 -8.34 -2.64 3.29
C TRP A 213 -8.41 -4.09 3.74
N GLU A 214 -9.60 -4.65 3.94
CA GLU A 214 -9.79 -6.06 4.32
C GLU A 214 -9.30 -7.04 3.24
N ALA A 215 -9.51 -6.72 1.95
CA ALA A 215 -8.92 -7.50 0.86
C ALA A 215 -7.38 -7.43 0.88
N SER A 216 -6.82 -6.26 1.15
CA SER A 216 -5.38 -6.03 1.18
C SER A 216 -4.71 -6.75 2.35
N LYS A 217 -5.31 -6.76 3.55
CA LYS A 217 -4.82 -7.56 4.69
C LYS A 217 -4.73 -9.05 4.34
N ARG A 218 -5.77 -9.60 3.69
CA ARG A 218 -5.79 -11.00 3.25
C ARG A 218 -4.70 -11.27 2.21
N LEU A 219 -4.59 -10.45 1.18
CA LEU A 219 -3.60 -10.60 0.11
C LEU A 219 -2.15 -10.37 0.57
N ALA A 220 -1.96 -9.59 1.63
CA ALA A 220 -0.68 -9.34 2.29
C ALA A 220 -0.30 -10.42 3.32
N GLY A 221 -1.20 -11.36 3.62
CA GLY A 221 -0.99 -12.37 4.66
C GLY A 221 -0.91 -11.79 6.06
N LEU A 222 -1.74 -10.78 6.38
CA LEU A 222 -1.85 -10.18 7.71
C LEU A 222 -3.06 -10.71 8.51
N GLY A 223 -3.77 -11.72 8.00
CA GLY A 223 -5.09 -12.14 8.51
C GLY A 223 -5.16 -13.51 9.18
N LEU A 224 -4.08 -14.30 9.24
CA LEU A 224 -4.07 -15.64 9.84
C LEU A 224 -2.70 -15.89 10.47
N GLY A 225 -2.60 -15.84 11.81
CA GLY A 225 -1.47 -16.46 12.54
C GLY A 225 -0.58 -15.60 13.44
N GLU A 226 -1.01 -14.47 14.00
CA GLU A 226 -0.21 -13.77 15.03
C GLU A 226 -0.90 -13.64 16.41
N ASN A 227 -2.09 -14.21 16.60
CA ASN A 227 -2.82 -14.19 17.89
C ASN A 227 -3.23 -15.59 18.42
N ALA A 228 -2.58 -16.67 17.98
CA ALA A 228 -2.97 -18.05 18.35
C ALA A 228 -1.91 -18.87 19.11
N GLU A 229 -0.75 -18.30 19.48
CA GLU A 229 0.33 -19.04 20.16
C GLU A 229 0.71 -18.48 21.54
N SER A 230 -0.22 -17.90 22.30
CA SER A 230 0.09 -17.48 23.68
C SER A 230 -0.95 -17.83 24.75
N ASN A 231 -1.89 -18.74 24.48
CA ASN A 231 -2.77 -19.29 25.52
C ASN A 231 -2.84 -20.82 25.37
N GLU A 232 -1.72 -21.51 25.59
CA GLU A 232 -1.78 -22.82 26.23
C GLU A 232 -1.70 -22.58 27.74
N ASP A 233 -2.86 -22.47 28.37
CA ASP A 233 -2.96 -22.56 29.83
C ASP A 233 -2.47 -23.95 30.26
N PRO A 234 -1.65 -24.05 31.33
CA PRO A 234 -1.20 -25.33 31.83
C PRO A 234 -2.39 -26.13 32.35
N LYS A 235 -2.49 -27.38 31.87
CA LYS A 235 -3.42 -28.41 32.34
C LYS A 235 -3.48 -28.42 33.88
N PRO A 236 -4.66 -28.35 34.52
CA PRO A 236 -4.74 -28.50 35.95
C PRO A 236 -4.38 -29.93 36.37
N GLU A 237 -3.49 -30.05 37.33
CA GLU A 237 -3.14 -31.29 38.02
C GLU A 237 -4.38 -31.91 38.69
N ASP A 238 -4.49 -33.23 38.54
CA ASP A 238 -5.58 -34.07 39.04
C ASP A 238 -5.48 -34.22 40.58
N PRO A 239 -6.47 -33.76 41.36
CA PRO A 239 -6.44 -33.92 42.81
C PRO A 239 -6.95 -35.32 43.20
N GLY A 240 -5.99 -36.19 43.51
CA GLY A 240 -6.06 -37.15 44.62
C GLY A 240 -7.30 -38.03 44.75
N THR A 241 -7.16 -39.29 44.35
CA THR A 241 -8.01 -40.43 44.72
C THR A 241 -8.15 -40.56 46.25
N PRO A 242 -9.36 -40.62 46.84
CA PRO A 242 -9.51 -40.98 48.24
C PRO A 242 -9.39 -42.51 48.41
N ILE A 243 -8.45 -42.95 49.24
CA ILE A 243 -8.34 -44.33 49.71
C ILE A 243 -9.48 -44.57 50.72
N PHE A 244 -10.44 -45.42 50.34
CA PHE A 244 -11.44 -45.97 51.25
C PHE A 244 -10.77 -46.92 52.25
N SER A 245 -10.93 -46.62 53.54
CA SER A 245 -10.64 -47.52 54.65
C SER A 245 -11.83 -48.45 54.88
N GLU A 246 -11.71 -49.72 54.48
CA GLU A 246 -12.59 -50.79 54.98
C GLU A 246 -11.99 -51.37 56.26
N GLN A 247 -12.64 -51.07 57.39
CA GLN A 247 -12.57 -51.87 58.60
C GLN A 247 -13.61 -53.00 58.49
N SER A 248 -13.23 -54.23 58.86
CA SER A 248 -14.17 -55.20 59.40
C SER A 248 -13.47 -56.10 60.45
N PRO A 249 -14.14 -56.42 61.58
CA PRO A 249 -13.61 -57.17 62.73
C PRO A 249 -14.03 -58.67 62.66
N PRO A 250 -13.92 -59.48 63.73
CA PRO A 250 -13.09 -59.41 64.94
C PRO A 250 -11.88 -60.37 64.93
#